data_AF-A0A453QK88-F1
#
_entry.id   AF-A0A453QK88-F1
#
_cell.length_a   1.000
_cell.length_b   1.000
_cell.length_c   1.000
_cell.angle_alpha   90.00
_cell.angle_beta   90.00
_cell.angle_gamma   90.00
#
_symmetry.space_group_name_H-M   'P 1'
#
loop_
_entity.id
_entity.type
_entity.pdbx_description
1 polymer ?
#
loop_
_entity_poly.entity_id
_entity_poly.type
_entity_poly.pdbx_seq_one_letter_code
_entity_poly.pdbx_strand_id
1 'polypeptide(L)'
;EGEEEEAGGAGRPRARLTREQRELHRFRNVLRKDDFICLERVKGQLVNILAGLELHAGVFSTAEQKRIVDCVYGLQEMGKRGELGDRTYTEPEKWMRGKGRVTIQFGCCYNYAT
;
A
#
# COMPACT_ATOMS: atom_id res chain seq x y z
N GLU A 1 -27.91 58.01 3.30
CA GLU A 1 -26.51 58.05 3.80
C GLU A 1 -26.14 56.59 4.02
N GLY A 2 -25.59 55.91 3.01
CA GLY A 2 -24.16 55.89 2.64
C GLY A 2 -23.51 54.71 3.39
N GLU A 3 -23.42 53.53 2.76
CA GLU A 3 -22.17 52.89 2.24
C GLU A 3 -21.13 52.65 3.36
N GLU A 4 -20.68 51.42 3.62
CA GLU A 4 -19.60 50.77 2.84
C GLU A 4 -19.74 49.23 2.74
N GLU A 5 -19.37 48.72 1.56
CA GLU A 5 -19.11 47.31 1.21
C GLU A 5 -17.85 46.76 1.89
N GLU A 6 -17.80 45.45 2.14
CA GLU A 6 -16.65 44.64 1.71
C GLU A 6 -17.08 43.24 1.25
N ALA A 7 -17.13 43.12 -0.08
CA ALA A 7 -16.71 41.99 -0.90
C ALA A 7 -17.06 40.56 -0.43
N GLY A 8 -18.26 40.13 -0.81
CA GLY A 8 -18.58 38.73 -1.03
C GLY A 8 -17.71 38.15 -2.15
N GLY A 9 -16.55 37.60 -1.78
CA GLY A 9 -15.74 36.77 -2.68
C GLY A 9 -16.47 35.47 -2.99
N ALA A 10 -17.22 35.45 -4.09
CA ALA A 10 -17.78 34.24 -4.67
C ALA A 10 -16.63 33.24 -4.91
N GLY A 11 -16.50 32.27 -4.01
CA GLY A 11 -15.50 31.21 -4.12
C GLY A 11 -15.70 30.52 -5.47
N ARG A 12 -14.75 30.71 -6.39
CA ARG A 12 -14.72 29.99 -7.66
C ARG A 12 -15.05 28.52 -7.39
N PRO A 13 -15.99 27.90 -8.11
CA PRO A 13 -16.22 26.47 -7.95
C PRO A 13 -14.87 25.79 -8.18
N ARG A 14 -14.32 25.16 -7.14
CA ARG A 14 -13.08 24.39 -7.25
C ARG A 14 -13.34 23.40 -8.37
N ALA A 15 -12.71 23.61 -9.53
CA ALA A 15 -12.88 22.74 -10.68
C ALA A 15 -12.58 21.32 -10.20
N ARG A 16 -13.61 20.47 -10.16
CA ARG A 16 -13.44 19.08 -9.74
C ARG A 16 -12.61 18.41 -10.81
N LEU A 17 -11.35 18.14 -10.49
CA LEU A 17 -10.47 17.34 -11.34
C LEU A 17 -11.16 16.02 -11.67
N THR A 18 -11.04 15.58 -12.92
CA THR A 18 -11.52 14.26 -13.35
C THR A 18 -10.81 13.15 -12.55
N ARG A 19 -11.35 11.93 -12.59
CA ARG A 19 -10.70 10.78 -11.94
C ARG A 19 -9.27 10.59 -12.45
N GLU A 20 -9.08 10.61 -13.76
CA GLU A 20 -7.78 10.45 -14.42
C GLU A 20 -6.80 11.56 -14.03
N GLN A 21 -7.25 12.83 -13.99
CA GLN A 21 -6.40 13.95 -13.55
C GLN A 21 -5.95 13.78 -12.09
N ARG A 22 -6.82 13.27 -11.22
CA ARG A 22 -6.47 12.95 -9.82
C ARG A 22 -5.54 11.75 -9.71
N GLU A 23 -5.64 10.77 -10.60
CA GLU A 23 -4.71 9.63 -10.66
C GLU A 23 -3.33 10.07 -11.16
N LEU A 24 -3.27 10.88 -12.22
CA LEU A 24 -2.02 11.44 -12.74
C LEU A 24 -1.32 12.32 -11.70
N HIS A 25 -2.07 13.19 -11.01
CA HIS A 25 -1.50 14.01 -9.93
C HIS A 25 -0.94 13.14 -8.80
N ARG A 26 -1.65 12.08 -8.39
CA ARG A 26 -1.16 11.12 -7.39
C ARG A 26 0.12 10.42 -7.85
N PHE A 27 0.14 9.93 -9.09
CA PHE A 27 1.31 9.25 -9.66
C PHE A 27 2.55 10.15 -9.66
N ARG A 28 2.39 11.43 -10.02
CA ARG A 28 3.50 12.41 -10.00
C ARG A 28 4.03 12.73 -8.61
N ASN A 29 3.21 12.51 -7.56
CA ASN A 29 3.60 12.76 -6.18
C ASN A 29 4.21 11.52 -5.49
N VAL A 30 4.29 10.37 -6.18
CA VAL A 30 5.00 9.20 -5.65
C VAL A 30 6.48 9.50 -5.60
N LEU A 31 7.06 9.41 -4.41
CA LEU A 31 8.50 9.58 -4.20
C LEU A 31 9.18 8.25 -4.45
N ARG A 32 10.29 8.27 -5.19
CA ARG A 32 11.14 7.10 -5.43
C ARG A 32 12.56 7.39 -4.97
N LYS A 33 13.11 6.50 -4.15
CA LYS A 33 14.52 6.47 -3.75
C LYS A 33 15.12 5.12 -4.14
N ASP A 34 16.21 5.14 -4.90
CA ASP A 34 16.86 3.95 -5.48
C ASP A 34 18.39 3.97 -5.36
N ASP A 35 18.94 5.00 -4.72
CA ASP A 35 20.37 5.25 -4.57
C ASP A 35 20.95 4.65 -3.28
N PHE A 36 20.40 3.53 -2.82
CA PHE A 36 20.85 2.88 -1.59
C PHE A 36 22.24 2.27 -1.77
N ILE A 37 23.16 2.62 -0.87
CA ILE A 37 24.53 2.09 -0.84
C ILE A 37 24.81 1.52 0.55
N CYS A 38 25.07 0.21 0.62
CA CYS A 38 25.68 -0.44 1.77
C CYS A 38 26.71 -1.45 1.25
N LEU A 39 28.00 -1.14 1.46
CA LEU A 39 29.09 -1.95 0.96
C LEU A 39 29.53 -2.97 2.01
N GLU A 40 29.36 -4.25 1.72
CA GLU A 40 29.82 -5.34 2.58
C GLU A 40 30.78 -6.28 1.83
N ARG A 41 31.65 -6.95 2.59
CA ARG A 41 32.54 -7.97 2.04
C ARG A 41 31.82 -9.29 1.93
N VAL A 42 31.50 -9.70 0.70
CA VAL A 42 30.92 -11.01 0.39
C VAL A 42 31.93 -11.79 -0.43
N LYS A 43 32.39 -12.94 0.09
CA LYS A 43 33.41 -13.79 -0.57
C LYS A 43 34.68 -13.02 -0.99
N GLY A 44 35.11 -12.06 -0.16
CA GLY A 44 36.31 -11.26 -0.41
C GLY A 44 36.13 -10.06 -1.33
N GLN A 45 34.98 -9.94 -2.00
CA GLN A 45 34.64 -8.81 -2.86
C GLN A 45 33.80 -7.79 -2.10
N LEU A 46 33.99 -6.50 -2.38
CA LEU A 46 33.15 -5.43 -1.85
C LEU A 46 31.89 -5.32 -2.72
N VAL A 47 30.72 -5.58 -2.15
CA VAL A 47 29.44 -5.64 -2.88
C VAL A 47 28.45 -4.68 -2.24
N ASN A 48 27.69 -3.94 -3.06
CA ASN A 48 26.53 -3.21 -2.57
C ASN A 48 25.38 -4.18 -2.31
N ILE A 49 25.14 -4.52 -1.04
CA ILE A 49 24.08 -5.48 -0.67
C ILE A 49 22.67 -4.92 -0.84
N LEU A 50 22.54 -3.60 -1.06
CA LEU A 50 21.27 -2.93 -1.33
C LEU A 50 21.05 -2.68 -2.83
N ALA A 51 21.92 -3.20 -3.70
CA ALA A 51 21.76 -3.06 -5.14
C ALA A 51 20.40 -3.62 -5.60
N GLY A 52 19.64 -2.80 -6.33
CA GLY A 52 18.30 -3.16 -6.81
C GLY A 52 17.15 -2.87 -5.85
N LEU A 53 17.43 -2.37 -4.63
CA LEU A 53 16.39 -1.93 -3.70
C LEU A 53 15.84 -0.56 -4.13
N GLU A 54 14.52 -0.46 -4.27
CA GLU A 54 13.81 0.81 -4.46
C GLU A 54 12.77 1.01 -3.36
N LEU A 55 12.71 2.23 -2.83
CA LEU A 55 11.69 2.66 -1.88
C LEU A 55 10.74 3.64 -2.57
N HIS A 56 9.49 3.21 -2.70
CA HIS A 56 8.38 4.03 -3.19
C HIS A 56 7.55 4.53 -2.01
N ALA A 57 7.38 5.84 -1.86
CA ALA A 57 6.59 6.46 -0.80
C ALA A 57 5.44 7.30 -1.38
N GLY A 58 4.34 7.40 -0.65
CA GLY A 58 3.15 8.14 -1.09
C GLY A 58 2.35 7.45 -2.21
N VAL A 59 2.58 6.15 -2.46
CA VAL A 59 1.84 5.35 -3.47
C VAL A 59 0.34 5.35 -3.18
N PHE A 60 -0.03 5.20 -1.91
CA PHE A 60 -1.41 5.23 -1.44
C PHE A 60 -1.60 6.39 -0.45
N SER A 61 -2.68 7.14 -0.60
CA SER A 61 -3.16 8.07 0.42
C SER A 61 -3.59 7.35 1.69
N THR A 62 -3.64 8.05 2.82
CA THR A 62 -4.12 7.50 4.10
C THR A 62 -5.51 6.87 3.98
N ALA A 63 -6.39 7.48 3.19
CA ALA A 63 -7.74 6.97 2.94
C ALA A 63 -7.72 5.66 2.12
N GLU A 64 -6.82 5.55 1.14
CA GLU A 64 -6.63 4.31 0.37
C GLU A 64 -6.04 3.20 1.22
N GLN A 65 -5.00 3.50 2.01
CA GLN A 65 -4.40 2.56 2.94
C GLN A 65 -5.45 2.00 3.90
N LYS A 66 -6.29 2.87 4.47
CA LYS A 66 -7.40 2.43 5.33
C LYS A 66 -8.36 1.48 4.61
N ARG A 67 -8.81 1.81 3.39
CA ARG A 67 -9.70 0.92 2.63
C ARG A 67 -9.07 -0.43 2.30
N ILE A 68 -7.77 -0.45 1.98
CA ILE A 68 -7.03 -1.68 1.71
C ILE A 68 -6.95 -2.53 2.97
N VAL A 69 -6.57 -1.94 4.10
CA VAL A 69 -6.48 -2.63 5.40
C VAL A 69 -7.85 -3.17 5.83
N ASP A 70 -8.89 -2.36 5.75
CA ASP A 70 -10.27 -2.77 6.08
C ASP A 70 -10.72 -3.94 5.17
N CYS A 71 -10.37 -3.93 3.88
CA CYS A 71 -10.63 -5.03 2.95
C CYS A 71 -9.88 -6.32 3.34
N VAL A 72 -8.59 -6.22 3.67
CA VAL A 72 -7.78 -7.37 4.10
C VAL A 72 -8.34 -8.00 5.38
N TYR A 73 -8.79 -7.19 6.35
CA TYR A 73 -9.45 -7.72 7.54
C TYR A 73 -10.78 -8.41 7.22
N GLY A 74 -11.58 -7.85 6.31
CA GLY A 74 -12.80 -8.51 5.83
C GLY A 74 -12.51 -9.89 5.22
N LEU A 75 -11.50 -9.99 4.35
CA LEU A 75 -11.06 -11.24 3.75
C LEU A 75 -10.54 -12.25 4.78
N GLN A 76 -9.82 -11.77 5.79
CA GLN A 76 -9.35 -12.61 6.89
C GLN A 76 -10.52 -13.25 7.64
N GLU A 77 -11.54 -12.46 7.98
CA GLU A 77 -12.72 -12.96 8.69
C GLU A 77 -13.54 -13.94 7.85
N MET A 78 -13.67 -13.71 6.54
CA MET A 78 -14.26 -14.70 5.60
C MET A 78 -13.46 -16.01 5.60
N GLY A 79 -12.12 -15.92 5.60
CA GLY A 79 -11.25 -17.08 5.66
C GLY A 79 -11.42 -17.90 6.93
N LYS A 80 -11.52 -17.25 8.10
CA LYS A 80 -11.81 -17.93 9.38
C LYS A 80 -13.18 -18.61 9.42
N ARG A 81 -14.17 -18.05 8.71
CA ARG A 81 -15.51 -18.64 8.57
C ARG A 81 -15.59 -19.75 7.52
N GLY A 82 -14.50 -20.01 6.78
CA GLY A 82 -14.49 -21.01 5.69
C GLY A 82 -15.28 -20.59 4.46
N GLU A 83 -15.49 -19.29 4.25
CA GLU A 83 -16.25 -18.73 3.12
C GLU A 83 -15.40 -18.52 1.87
N LEU A 84 -14.10 -18.83 1.94
CA LEU A 84 -13.16 -18.76 0.83
C LEU A 84 -12.90 -20.17 0.28
N GLY A 85 -12.59 -20.26 -1.02
CA GLY A 85 -12.33 -21.54 -1.67
C GLY A 85 -11.12 -22.28 -1.07
N ASP A 86 -11.04 -23.59 -1.33
CA ASP A 86 -9.98 -24.44 -0.80
C ASP A 86 -8.58 -23.89 -1.04
N ARG A 87 -7.73 -23.92 0.00
CA ARG A 87 -6.35 -23.40 0.01
C ARG A 87 -6.22 -21.89 -0.23
N THR A 88 -7.31 -21.13 -0.26
CA THR A 88 -7.29 -19.66 -0.37
C THR A 88 -6.82 -19.02 0.93
N TYR A 89 -7.20 -19.60 2.08
CA TYR A 89 -6.85 -19.09 3.41
C TYR A 89 -6.01 -20.12 4.17
N THR A 90 -4.95 -19.67 4.82
CA THR A 90 -4.13 -20.52 5.71
C THR A 90 -3.65 -19.70 6.89
N GLU A 91 -3.93 -20.19 8.09
CA GLU A 91 -3.42 -19.65 9.34
C GLU A 91 -2.82 -20.75 10.22
N PRO A 92 -1.93 -20.41 11.16
CA PRO A 92 -1.38 -21.38 12.10
C PRO A 92 -2.48 -21.93 13.01
N GLU A 93 -2.57 -23.26 13.11
CA GLU A 93 -3.47 -23.94 14.05
C GLU A 93 -3.21 -23.55 15.51
N LYS A 94 -1.93 -23.25 15.83
CA LYS A 94 -1.50 -22.78 17.16
C LYS A 94 -0.69 -21.50 17.01
N TRP A 95 -1.11 -20.46 17.71
CA TRP A 95 -0.41 -19.19 17.83
C TRP A 95 0.80 -19.35 18.76
N MET A 96 1.99 -19.20 18.20
CA MET A 96 3.25 -19.25 18.95
C MET A 96 4.11 -18.05 18.62
N ARG A 97 5.10 -17.74 19.46
CA ARG A 97 6.08 -16.68 19.16
C ARG A 97 6.77 -17.00 17.83
N GLY A 98 6.69 -16.08 16.88
CA GLY A 98 7.20 -16.28 15.50
C GLY A 98 6.27 -17.04 14.55
N LYS A 99 5.13 -17.55 15.04
CA LYS A 99 4.14 -18.31 14.25
C LYS A 99 2.74 -17.67 14.37
N GLY A 100 2.57 -16.53 13.68
CA GLY A 100 1.32 -15.78 13.62
C GLY A 100 0.98 -15.22 12.24
N ARG A 101 1.64 -15.70 11.18
CA ARG A 101 1.40 -15.24 9.81
C ARG A 101 0.19 -15.93 9.22
N VAL A 102 -0.79 -15.15 8.80
CA VAL A 102 -1.92 -15.59 7.97
C VAL A 102 -1.60 -15.34 6.50
N THR A 103 -2.01 -16.26 5.62
CA THR A 103 -1.82 -16.16 4.17
C THR A 103 -3.18 -16.23 3.47
N ILE A 104 -3.43 -15.31 2.54
CA ILE A 104 -4.61 -15.27 1.68
C ILE A 104 -4.13 -15.26 0.22
N GLN A 105 -4.42 -16.30 -0.56
CA GLN A 105 -3.92 -16.47 -1.92
C GLN A 105 -5.05 -16.31 -2.94
N PHE A 106 -4.87 -15.43 -3.92
CA PHE A 106 -5.78 -15.29 -5.06
C PHE A 106 -5.04 -15.59 -6.37
N GLY A 107 -5.76 -16.11 -7.37
CA GLY A 107 -5.18 -16.43 -8.68
C GLY A 107 -4.35 -17.72 -8.64
N CYS A 108 -3.03 -17.61 -8.84
CA CYS A 108 -2.14 -18.77 -8.88
C CYS A 108 -1.63 -19.11 -7.46
N CYS A 109 -2.20 -20.15 -6.86
CA CYS A 109 -1.76 -20.64 -5.56
C CYS A 109 -0.44 -21.42 -5.71
N TYR A 110 0.62 -20.93 -5.07
CA TYR A 110 1.90 -21.64 -5.02
C TYR A 110 1.92 -22.54 -3.80
N ASN A 111 2.19 -23.83 -4.01
CA ASN A 111 2.58 -24.73 -2.94
C ASN A 111 4.03 -24.39 -2.58
N TYR A 112 4.26 -23.64 -1.49
CA TYR A 112 5.62 -23.41 -0.97
C TYR A 112 6.18 -24.64 -0.22
N ALA A 113 5.80 -25.84 -0.66
CA ALA A 113 6.35 -27.09 -0.15
C ALA A 113 7.47 -27.55 -1.09
N THR A 114 8.71 -27.40 -0.63
CA THR A 114 9.87 -28.15 -1.10
C THR A 114 10.34 -29.04 0.02
#